data_AF-A0A2A6P2L8-F1
#
_entry.id   AF-A0A2A6P2L8-F1
#
_cell.length_a   1.000
_cell.length_b   1.000
_cell.length_c   1.000
_cell.angle_alpha   90.00
_cell.angle_beta   90.00
_cell.angle_gamma   90.00
#
_symmetry.space_group_name_H-M   'P 1'
#
loop_
_entity.id
_entity.type
_entity.pdbx_description
1 polymer ?
#
loop_
_entity_poly.entity_id
_entity_poly.type
_entity_poly.pdbx_seq_one_letter_code
_entity_poly.pdbx_strand_id
1 'polypeptide(L)' 'TADLDEGPIIEQDIARITHAQSAEDYVSIGRDVESQVLARAVHAHIHHRCFINGNRVVVFPPSPGSYASERMG' A
#
# COMPACT_ATOMS: atom_id res chain seq x y z
N THR A 1 -4.63 -6.40 -25.51
CA THR A 1 -3.82 -5.42 -24.76
C THR A 1 -4.42 -5.36 -23.39
N ALA A 2 -3.83 -6.06 -22.42
CA ALA A 2 -4.26 -5.97 -21.03
C ALA A 2 -3.65 -4.67 -20.50
N ASP A 3 -4.48 -3.66 -20.23
CA ASP A 3 -4.00 -2.36 -19.82
C ASP A 3 -3.11 -2.49 -18.59
N LEU A 4 -1.86 -2.05 -18.76
CA LEU A 4 -0.90 -1.96 -17.68
C LEU A 4 -1.40 -0.82 -16.78
N ASP A 5 -1.56 -1.10 -15.49
CA ASP A 5 -2.04 -0.19 -14.43
C ASP A 5 -3.57 -0.03 -14.26
N GLU A 6 -4.41 -0.84 -14.93
CA GLU A 6 -5.88 -0.81 -14.74
C GLU A 6 -6.44 -1.85 -13.73
N GLY A 7 -5.56 -2.50 -12.97
CA GLY A 7 -5.99 -3.40 -11.89
C GLY A 7 -6.78 -2.67 -10.80
N PRO A 8 -7.78 -3.31 -10.17
CA PRO A 8 -8.55 -2.66 -9.11
C PRO A 8 -7.65 -2.37 -7.89
N ILE A 9 -7.72 -1.14 -7.39
CA ILE A 9 -6.85 -0.62 -6.33
C ILE A 9 -7.11 -1.34 -4.99
N ILE A 10 -6.03 -1.72 -4.30
CA ILE A 10 -6.07 -2.36 -2.96
C ILE A 10 -5.71 -1.37 -1.83
N GLU A 11 -4.62 -0.62 -2.00
CA GLU A 11 -4.10 0.31 -0.99
C GLU A 11 -3.44 1.50 -1.70
N GLN A 12 -3.59 2.69 -1.14
CA GLN A 12 -2.92 3.91 -1.61
C GLN A 12 -2.59 4.79 -0.42
N ASP A 13 -1.53 5.58 -0.55
CA ASP A 13 -1.12 6.55 0.46
C ASP A 13 -0.52 7.77 -0.21
N ILE A 14 -0.40 8.86 0.55
CA ILE A 14 0.11 10.14 0.09
C ILE A 14 1.19 10.66 1.03
N ALA A 15 2.19 11.33 0.46
CA ALA A 15 3.16 12.11 1.21
C ALA A 15 2.98 13.60 0.91
N ARG A 16 3.14 14.43 1.93
CA ARG A 16 3.19 15.89 1.74
C ARG A 16 4.56 16.26 1.17
N ILE A 17 4.54 17.16 0.19
CA ILE A 17 5.74 17.72 -0.43
C ILE A 17 5.80 19.23 -0.19
N THR A 18 6.99 19.79 -0.36
CA THR A 18 7.27 21.23 -0.26
C THR A 18 8.11 21.68 -1.44
N HIS A 19 8.12 23.00 -1.69
CA HIS A 19 8.88 23.62 -2.78
C HIS A 19 10.39 23.59 -2.56
N ALA A 20 10.86 23.28 -1.35
CA ALA A 20 12.28 23.21 -1.01
C ALA A 20 12.92 21.86 -1.36
N GLN A 21 12.13 20.89 -1.83
CA GLN A 21 12.57 19.53 -2.13
C GLN A 21 12.93 19.37 -3.61
N SER A 22 13.99 18.62 -3.87
CA SER A 22 14.46 18.24 -5.19
C SER A 22 13.74 17.00 -5.72
N ALA A 23 13.97 16.68 -7.00
CA ALA A 23 13.44 15.45 -7.59
C ALA A 23 14.00 14.18 -6.91
N GLU A 24 15.25 14.20 -6.46
CA GLU A 24 15.85 13.08 -5.72
C GLU A 24 15.18 12.86 -4.37
N ASP A 25 14.80 13.95 -3.69
CA ASP A 25 14.03 13.87 -2.45
C ASP A 25 12.66 13.20 -2.69
N TYR A 26 11.99 13.52 -3.80
CA TYR A 26 10.72 12.88 -4.16
C TYR A 26 10.87 11.39 -4.45
N VAL A 27 11.98 10.96 -5.04
CA VAL A 27 12.26 9.52 -5.23
C VAL A 27 12.44 8.84 -3.89
N SER A 28 13.17 9.45 -2.95
CA SER A 28 13.35 8.88 -1.61
C SER A 28 12.01 8.77 -0.87
N ILE A 29 11.21 9.84 -0.87
CA ILE A 29 9.89 9.87 -0.22
C ILE A 29 8.96 8.85 -0.89
N GLY A 30 8.98 8.77 -2.22
CA GLY A 30 8.21 7.80 -2.99
C GLY A 30 8.53 6.37 -2.60
N ARG A 31 9.82 6.02 -2.45
CA ARG A 31 10.24 4.68 -2.00
C ARG A 31 9.72 4.32 -0.61
N ASP A 32 9.69 5.28 0.31
CA ASP A 32 9.17 5.06 1.65
C ASP A 32 7.66 4.80 1.62
N VAL A 33 6.92 5.61 0.86
CA VAL A 33 5.47 5.45 0.65
C VAL A 33 5.16 4.12 -0.04
N GLU A 34 5.86 3.79 -1.12
CA GLU A 34 5.70 2.54 -1.87
C GLU A 34 5.94 1.32 -0.98
N SER A 35 7.00 1.33 -0.17
CA SER A 35 7.34 0.23 0.72
C SER A 35 6.23 -0.01 1.75
N GLN A 36 5.67 1.06 2.33
CA GLN A 36 4.59 0.96 3.31
C GLN A 36 3.27 0.51 2.69
N VAL A 37 2.88 1.10 1.56
CA VAL A 37 1.66 0.75 0.80
C VAL A 37 1.71 -0.72 0.37
N LEU A 38 2.84 -1.15 -0.20
CA LEU A 38 3.02 -2.52 -0.65
C LEU A 38 2.94 -3.50 0.53
N ALA A 39 3.59 -3.21 1.65
CA ALA A 39 3.53 -4.07 2.83
C ALA A 39 2.10 -4.24 3.36
N ARG A 40 1.31 -3.16 3.43
CA ARG A 40 -0.09 -3.21 3.88
C ARG A 40 -0.97 -3.97 2.89
N ALA A 41 -0.80 -3.73 1.59
CA ALA A 41 -1.54 -4.43 0.53
C ALA A 41 -1.24 -5.95 0.55
N VAL A 42 0.04 -6.33 0.65
CA VAL A 42 0.46 -7.72 0.75
C VAL A 42 -0.11 -8.36 2.01
N HIS A 43 -0.04 -7.68 3.17
CA HIS A 43 -0.65 -8.17 4.40
C HIS A 43 -2.17 -8.38 4.24
N ALA A 44 -2.90 -7.47 3.58
CA ALA A 44 -4.31 -7.68 3.30
C ALA A 44 -4.56 -8.88 2.37
N HIS A 45 -3.73 -9.05 1.35
CA HIS A 45 -3.84 -10.12 0.38
C HIS A 45 -3.60 -11.51 1.01
N ILE A 46 -2.49 -11.69 1.74
CA ILE A 46 -2.12 -12.98 2.33
C ILE A 46 -3.06 -13.41 3.47
N HIS A 47 -3.73 -12.45 4.11
CA HIS A 47 -4.74 -12.72 5.13
C HIS A 47 -6.16 -12.80 4.57
N HIS A 48 -6.30 -12.95 3.24
CA HIS A 48 -7.59 -13.13 2.55
C HIS A 48 -8.61 -12.01 2.86
N ARG A 49 -8.15 -10.77 2.99
CA ARG A 49 -9.00 -9.61 3.29
C ARG A 49 -9.41 -8.81 2.04
N CYS A 50 -8.93 -9.19 0.85
CA CYS A 50 -9.20 -8.51 -0.42
C CYS A 50 -10.22 -9.29 -1.28
N PHE A 51 -11.37 -8.68 -1.58
CA PHE A 51 -12.44 -9.29 -2.36
C PHE A 51 -12.77 -8.47 -3.61
N ILE A 52 -12.72 -9.09 -4.79
CA ILE A 52 -13.05 -8.42 -6.05
C ILE A 52 -14.55 -8.15 -6.13
N ASN A 53 -14.93 -6.92 -6.47
CA ASN A 53 -16.29 -6.49 -6.71
C ASN A 53 -16.36 -5.66 -8.00
N GLY A 54 -16.60 -6.36 -9.12
CA GLY A 54 -16.54 -5.75 -10.44
C GLY A 54 -15.14 -5.18 -10.72
N ASN A 55 -15.05 -3.86 -10.92
CA ASN A 55 -13.79 -3.16 -11.15
C ASN A 55 -13.16 -2.56 -9.88
N ARG A 56 -13.57 -3.00 -8.69
CA ARG A 56 -13.05 -2.53 -7.39
C ARG A 56 -12.66 -3.69 -6.49
N VAL A 57 -11.89 -3.40 -5.44
CA VAL A 57 -11.61 -4.34 -4.35
C VAL A 57 -12.26 -3.83 -3.07
N VAL A 58 -12.98 -4.71 -2.37
CA VAL A 58 -13.39 -4.50 -0.97
C VAL A 58 -12.28 -5.05 -0.08
N VAL A 59 -11.70 -4.20 0.76
CA VAL A 59 -10.62 -4.58 1.69
C VAL A 59 -11.13 -4.48 3.13
N PHE A 60 -11.18 -5.61 3.84
CA PHE A 60 -11.57 -5.63 5.26
C PHE A 60 -10.42 -5.12 6.14
N PRO A 61 -10.69 -4.39 7.23
CA PRO A 61 -9.63 -3.86 8.09
C PRO A 61 -8.86 -5.00 8.80
N PRO A 62 -7.58 -4.77 9.10
CA PRO A 62 -6.79 -5.68 9.94
C PRO A 62 -7.38 -5.75 11.36
N SER A 63 -7.25 -6.90 12.02
CA SER A 63 -7.56 -7.01 13.45
C SER A 63 -6.55 -6.20 14.28
N PRO A 64 -6.93 -5.68 15.46
CA PRO A 64 -5.99 -5.01 16.36
C PRO A 64 -4.76 -5.88 16.64
N GLY A 65 -3.56 -5.30 16.52
CA GLY A 65 -2.29 -6.01 16.78
C GLY A 65 -1.75 -6.88 15.64
N SER A 66 -2.45 -7.01 14.52
CA SER A 66 -2.01 -7.88 13.41
C SER A 66 -0.73 -7.44 12.69
N TYR A 67 -0.32 -6.17 12.83
CA TYR A 67 0.99 -5.70 12.34
C TYR A 67 2.13 -5.83 13.35
N ALA A 68 1.85 -6.30 14.57
CA ALA A 68 2.89 -6.50 15.57
C ALA A 68 3.77 -7.69 15.15
N SER A 69 5.05 -7.44 14.91
CA SER A 69 6.03 -8.49 14.65
C SER A 69 6.22 -9.32 15.92
N GLU A 70 5.92 -10.62 15.87
CA GLU A 70 6.16 -11.56 16.98
C GLU A 70 7.67 -11.81 17.26
N ARG A 71 8.58 -11.25 16.45
CA ARG A 71 10.03 -11.47 16.53
C ARG A 71 10.84 -10.30 17.07
N MET A 72 10.26 -9.46 17.94
CA MET A 72 11.03 -8.51 18.73
C MET A 72 11.12 -9.01 20.17
N GLY A 73 12.07 -9.93 20.39
CA GLY A 73 12.47 -10.48 21.68
C GLY A 73 13.94 -10.86 21.62
#